data_AF-A0A0F8ZMJ5-F1
#
_entry.id   AF-A0A0F8ZMJ5-F1
#
_cell.length_a   1.000
_cell.length_b   1.000
_cell.length_c   1.000
_cell.angle_alpha   90.00
_cell.angle_beta   90.00
_cell.angle_gamma   90.00
#
_symmetry.space_group_name_H-M   'P 1'
#
loop_
_entity.id
_entity.type
_entity.pdbx_description
1 polymer ?
#
loop_
_entity_poly.entity_id
_entity_poly.type
_entity_poly.pdbx_seq_one_letter_code
_entity_poly.pdbx_strand_id
1 'polypeptide(L)' 'MRSLTFEGKTWFTYEQLREKDKKLHTALCKILKEMMRSDPSKGLGKPEPLKHNLSGLWSKRISQKDR' A
#
# COMPACT_ATOMS: atom_id res chain seq x y z
N MET A 1 15.98 -3.22 9.14
CA MET A 1 15.06 -3.67 8.08
C MET A 1 13.65 -3.59 8.61
N ARG A 2 12.70 -3.00 7.88
CA ARG A 2 11.28 -2.97 8.29
C ARG A 2 10.61 -4.28 7.86
N SER A 3 9.73 -4.82 8.70
CA SER A 3 8.88 -5.97 8.36
C SER A 3 7.60 -5.49 7.66
N LEU A 4 7.12 -6.28 6.69
CA LEU A 4 5.83 -6.08 6.04
C LEU A 4 4.85 -7.11 6.60
N THR A 5 3.76 -6.65 7.20
CA THR A 5 2.70 -7.50 7.76
C THR A 5 1.38 -7.15 7.09
N PHE A 6 0.64 -8.16 6.66
CA PHE A 6 -0.72 -8.00 6.13
C PHE A 6 -1.73 -8.33 7.23
N GLU A 7 -2.71 -7.46 7.43
CA GLU A 7 -3.75 -7.65 8.46
C GLU A 7 -4.96 -8.40 7.90
N GLY A 8 -5.48 -9.38 8.66
CA GLY A 8 -6.71 -10.09 8.35
C GLY A 8 -6.71 -10.71 6.94
N LYS A 9 -7.72 -10.35 6.13
CA LYS A 9 -7.90 -10.88 4.77
C LYS A 9 -7.05 -10.17 3.70
N THR A 10 -6.22 -9.20 4.08
CA THR A 10 -5.46 -8.38 3.12
C THR A 10 -4.47 -9.20 2.30
N TRP A 11 -3.90 -10.27 2.89
CA TRP A 11 -3.05 -11.21 2.15
C TRP A 11 -3.78 -11.87 0.98
N PHE A 12 -5.03 -12.28 1.20
CA PHE A 12 -5.85 -12.90 0.16
C PHE A 12 -6.18 -11.90 -0.95
N THR A 13 -6.52 -10.66 -0.60
CA THR A 13 -6.72 -9.58 -1.59
C THR A 13 -5.46 -9.30 -2.40
N TYR A 14 -4.29 -9.31 -1.75
CA TYR A 14 -3.00 -9.16 -2.41
C TYR A 14 -2.73 -10.28 -3.44
N GLU A 15 -2.97 -11.54 -3.07
CA GLU A 15 -2.79 -12.68 -3.99
C GLU A 15 -3.81 -12.65 -5.14
N GLN A 16 -5.08 -12.32 -4.87
CA GLN A 16 -6.08 -12.15 -5.93
C GLN A 16 -5.69 -11.02 -6.90
N LEU A 17 -5.15 -9.93 -6.37
CA LEU A 17 -4.69 -8.81 -7.19
C LEU A 17 -3.52 -9.23 -8.10
N ARG A 18 -2.60 -10.04 -7.57
CA ARG A 18 -1.46 -10.58 -8.33
C ARG A 18 -1.89 -11.40 -9.54
N GLU A 19 -2.97 -12.16 -9.42
CA GLU A 19 -3.51 -12.97 -10.51
C GLU A 19 -4.35 -12.16 -11.49
N LYS A 20 -5.25 -11.31 -10.97
CA LYS A 20 -6.24 -10.58 -11.78
C LYS A 20 -5.65 -9.38 -12.52
N ASP A 21 -4.76 -8.61 -11.89
CA ASP A 21 -4.17 -7.41 -12.48
C ASP A 21 -2.69 -7.25 -12.11
N LYS A 22 -1.85 -7.81 -12.98
CA LYS A 22 -0.38 -7.74 -12.86
C LYS A 22 0.17 -6.32 -12.91
N LYS A 23 -0.49 -5.39 -13.62
CA LYS A 23 -0.04 -3.99 -13.71
C LYS A 23 -0.26 -3.29 -12.38
N LEU A 24 -1.46 -3.44 -11.82
CA LEU A 24 -1.81 -2.88 -10.53
C LEU A 24 -0.99 -3.50 -9.39
N HIS A 25 -0.77 -4.83 -9.43
CA HIS A 25 0.13 -5.52 -8.51
C HIS A 25 1.57 -4.99 -8.56
N THR A 26 2.09 -4.74 -9.77
CA THR A 26 3.44 -4.17 -9.94
C THR A 26 3.53 -2.75 -9.34
N ALA A 27 2.49 -1.92 -9.52
CA ALA A 27 2.41 -0.59 -8.90
C ALA A 27 2.40 -0.68 -7.38
N LEU A 28 1.58 -1.58 -6.81
CA LEU A 28 1.55 -1.85 -5.37
C LEU A 28 2.92 -2.27 -4.85
N CYS A 29 3.60 -3.20 -5.53
CA CYS A 29 4.94 -3.66 -5.13
C CYS A 29 5.97 -2.54 -5.11
N LYS A 30 5.88 -1.55 -6.01
CA LYS A 30 6.76 -0.38 -6.00
C LYS A 30 6.52 0.49 -4.76
N ILE A 31 5.26 0.72 -4.42
CA ILE A 31 4.87 1.48 -3.22
C ILE A 31 5.34 0.77 -1.95
N LEU A 32 5.09 -0.54 -1.83
CA LEU A 32 5.52 -1.33 -0.67
C LEU A 32 7.05 -1.31 -0.51
N LYS A 33 7.81 -1.50 -1.59
CA LYS A 33 9.28 -1.43 -1.57
C LYS A 33 9.79 -0.06 -1.09
N GLU A 34 9.13 1.02 -1.50
CA GLU A 34 9.48 2.36 -1.04
C GLU A 34 9.15 2.56 0.43
N MET A 35 7.96 2.15 0.89
CA MET A 35 7.56 2.24 2.30
C MET A 35 8.46 1.45 3.24
N MET A 36 9.02 0.33 2.77
CA MET A 36 9.99 -0.45 3.53
C MET A 36 11.35 0.25 3.67
N ARG A 37 11.68 1.17 2.75
CA ARG A 37 12.97 1.91 2.74
C ARG A 37 12.87 3.31 3.36
N SER A 38 11.73 3.98 3.18
CA SER A 38 11.56 5.41 3.42
C SER A 38 10.33 5.72 4.27
N ASP A 39 10.19 6.96 4.73
CA ASP A 39 9.04 7.43 5.51
C ASP A 39 7.69 7.25 4.76
N PRO A 40 6.66 6.61 5.36
CA PRO A 40 5.34 6.45 4.77
C PRO A 40 4.64 7.78 4.40
N SER A 41 4.99 8.88 5.07
CA SER A 41 4.44 10.21 4.84
C SER A 41 4.95 10.88 3.55
N LYS A 42 5.94 10.29 2.88
CA LYS A 42 6.58 10.83 1.69
C LYS A 42 6.59 9.81 0.56
N GLY A 43 6.96 10.27 -0.63
CA GLY A 43 7.19 9.38 -1.77
C GLY A 43 5.97 9.12 -2.64
N LEU A 44 5.95 7.94 -3.27
CA LEU A 44 4.97 7.55 -4.28
C LEU A 44 3.56 7.42 -3.71
N GLY A 45 2.60 7.58 -4.62
CA GLY A 45 1.19 7.37 -4.32
C GLY A 45 0.54 8.50 -3.52
N LYS A 46 1.08 9.73 -3.53
CA LYS A 46 0.46 10.89 -2.83
C LYS A 46 -0.05 10.53 -1.43
N PRO A 47 0.86 10.30 -0.47
CA PRO A 47 0.49 9.85 0.87
C PRO A 47 -0.48 10.81 1.54
N GLU A 48 -1.61 10.29 1.99
CA GLU A 48 -2.68 11.02 2.66
C GLU A 48 -2.82 10.47 4.09
N PRO A 49 -2.69 11.31 5.14
CA PRO A 49 -2.87 10.86 6.51
C PRO A 49 -4.35 10.58 6.75
N LEU A 50 -4.64 9.40 7.31
CA LEU A 50 -6.00 9.04 7.70
C LEU A 50 -6.37 9.71 9.03
N LYS A 51 -7.68 9.93 9.24
CA LYS A 51 -8.21 10.69 10.38
C LYS A 51 -9.02 9.80 11.34
N HIS A 52 -9.39 10.37 12.49
CA HIS A 52 -10.22 9.72 13.52
C HIS A 52 -9.61 8.41 14.01
N ASN A 53 -10.34 7.29 13.94
CA ASN A 53 -9.89 5.99 14.41
C ASN A 53 -8.71 5.40 13.62
N LEU A 54 -8.38 6.00 12.48
CA LEU A 54 -7.25 5.61 11.63
C LEU A 54 -6.09 6.62 11.72
N SER A 55 -6.12 7.52 12.70
CA SER A 55 -5.04 8.49 12.92
C SER A 55 -3.72 7.77 13.18
N GLY A 56 -2.67 8.20 12.47
CA GLY A 56 -1.35 7.52 12.48
C GLY A 56 -1.15 6.54 11.33
N LEU A 57 -2.21 6.21 10.57
CA LEU A 57 -2.14 5.44 9.34
C LEU A 57 -2.11 6.35 8.11
N TRP A 58 -1.62 5.78 7.01
CA TRP A 58 -1.43 6.49 5.74
C TRP A 58 -2.10 5.73 4.60
N SER A 59 -2.79 6.46 3.74
CA SER A 59 -3.32 5.96 2.48
C SER A 59 -2.42 6.39 1.33
N LYS A 60 -2.13 5.48 0.39
CA LYS A 60 -1.34 5.78 -0.81
C LYS A 60 -2.08 5.28 -2.04
N ARG A 61 -2.07 6.08 -3.10
CA ARG A 61 -2.67 5.76 -4.40
C ARG A 61 -1.85 4.71 -5.12
N ILE A 62 -2.46 3.53 -5.30
CA ILE A 62 -1.95 2.50 -6.20
C ILE A 62 -2.40 2.81 -7.63
N SER A 63 -3.65 3.26 -7.79
CA SER A 63 -4.23 3.71 -9.05
C SER A 63 -5.12 4.94 -8.84
N GLN A 64 -5.83 5.38 -9.90
CA GLN A 64 -6.83 6.43 -9.76
C GLN A 64 -7.96 6.01 -8.78
N LYS A 65 -8.32 4.72 -8.76
CA LYS A 65 -9.41 4.18 -7.95
C LYS A 65 -8.92 3.47 -6.68
N ASP A 66 -7.75 2.84 -6.73
CA ASP A 66 -7.26 1.93 -5.70
C ASP A 66 -6.28 2.61 -4.73
N ARG A 67 -6.34 2.21 -3.46
CA ARG A 67 -5.51 2.68 -2.35
C ARG A 67 -4.92 1.50 -1.60
#